data_AF-A0A2R6GSG8-F1
#
_entry.id   AF-A0A2R6GSG8-F1
#
_cell.length_a   1.000
_cell.length_b   1.000
_cell.length_c   1.000
_cell.angle_alpha   90.00
_cell.angle_beta   90.00
_cell.angle_gamma   90.00
#
_symmetry.space_group_name_H-M   'P 1'
#
loop_
_entity.id
_entity.type
_entity.pdbx_description
1 polymer ?
#
loop_
_entity_poly.entity_id
_entity_poly.type
_entity_poly.pdbx_seq_one_letter_code
_entity_poly.pdbx_strand_id
1 'polypeptide(L)'
;MILLAGCSGGGGGTASPTEEGTDAPATGTSTEGTPAGDLIEGTPMEPTTDDDSSSEPTPLSAASSDDSLAEATEIDGTWYNGTEQTRGVTRNDTSNNRELVKYTDESGTTSAMYTTEDYVAVRNGTTGDVEYGGPDSFIGSGLRFGAGFTAIAPLFYVGVVEWEQSGTTTVDGEQAVVYESSSLNETTLSNNQNLDLGFEQSEVQSVDGEIVIRSDGRIDSVTIEIEAAGGTYGGETSIEYDDITVPQPDWVDESEAP
;
A
#
# COMPACT_ATOMS: atom_id res chain seq x y z
N MET A 1 -28.66 0.46 12.72
CA MET A 1 -29.13 1.28 13.87
C MET A 1 -28.79 0.55 15.15
N ILE A 2 -27.67 0.89 15.78
CA ILE A 2 -27.25 0.34 17.08
C ILE A 2 -26.89 1.52 17.98
N LEU A 3 -27.40 1.50 19.20
CA LEU A 3 -27.24 2.52 20.24
C LEU A 3 -26.36 1.94 21.35
N LEU A 4 -25.24 2.60 21.66
CA LEU A 4 -24.53 2.39 22.92
C LEU A 4 -24.21 3.76 23.52
N ALA A 5 -24.57 3.92 24.79
CA ALA A 5 -24.49 5.19 25.51
C ALA A 5 -23.62 5.06 26.76
N GLY A 6 -22.71 6.02 26.91
CA GLY A 6 -22.23 6.63 28.16
C GLY A 6 -21.93 5.76 29.38
N CYS A 7 -20.67 5.81 29.82
CA CYS A 7 -20.34 5.85 31.24
C CYS A 7 -19.56 7.15 31.55
N SER A 8 -19.76 7.71 32.74
CA SER A 8 -19.34 9.07 33.12
C SER A 8 -18.62 9.07 34.47
N GLY A 9 -17.56 9.88 34.58
CA GLY A 9 -16.84 10.19 35.83
C GLY A 9 -15.32 10.32 35.62
N GLY A 10 -14.60 11.24 36.26
CA GLY A 10 -15.04 12.32 37.15
C GLY A 10 -14.00 12.70 38.21
N GLY A 11 -13.27 13.81 37.99
CA GLY A 11 -12.33 14.43 38.95
C GLY A 11 -10.86 13.97 38.82
N GLY A 12 -9.84 14.79 39.10
CA GLY A 12 -9.83 16.23 39.40
C GLY A 12 -8.49 16.69 40.03
N GLY A 13 -8.18 18.00 39.96
CA GLY A 13 -7.22 18.66 40.86
C GLY A 13 -5.82 19.03 40.34
N THR A 14 -5.61 20.33 40.06
CA THR A 14 -4.45 21.19 40.46
C THR A 14 -3.01 20.64 40.40
N ALA A 15 -2.01 21.30 39.78
CA ALA A 15 -1.62 22.70 39.98
C ALA A 15 -0.54 23.17 38.97
N SER A 16 -0.41 24.48 38.75
CA SER A 16 0.72 25.13 38.05
C SER A 16 1.87 25.49 39.01
N PRO A 17 3.07 25.76 38.46
CA PRO A 17 3.78 26.97 38.85
C PRO A 17 4.18 27.87 37.65
N THR A 18 4.29 29.17 37.93
CA THR A 18 4.79 30.24 37.04
C THR A 18 6.10 30.80 37.66
N GLU A 19 6.69 31.83 37.02
CA GLU A 19 7.76 32.73 37.50
C GLU A 19 9.21 32.21 37.32
N GLU A 20 10.24 32.99 36.96
CA GLU A 20 10.35 34.23 36.15
C GLU A 20 11.86 34.55 35.91
N GLY A 21 12.20 35.38 34.89
CA GLY A 21 13.45 36.18 34.79
C GLY A 21 14.78 35.44 34.52
N THR A 22 15.70 35.91 33.66
CA THR A 22 16.38 37.23 33.73
C THR A 22 17.10 37.57 32.40
N ASP A 23 17.43 38.85 32.19
CA ASP A 23 17.79 39.52 30.92
C ASP A 23 19.14 39.23 30.22
N ALA A 24 19.19 39.64 28.94
CA ALA A 24 20.38 39.97 28.14
C ALA A 24 20.89 41.41 28.50
N PRO A 25 21.80 42.14 27.77
CA PRO A 25 22.42 41.98 26.42
C PRO A 25 23.98 42.13 26.48
N ALA A 26 24.82 42.47 25.47
CA ALA A 26 24.64 43.15 24.19
C ALA A 26 25.84 43.08 23.21
N THR A 27 25.57 43.43 21.93
CA THR A 27 26.42 44.14 20.92
C THR A 27 27.73 43.56 20.36
N GLY A 28 27.85 43.60 19.02
CA GLY A 28 29.12 43.45 18.27
C GLY A 28 28.98 43.60 16.74
N THR A 29 29.24 44.81 16.21
CA THR A 29 28.92 45.25 14.83
C THR A 29 29.89 46.35 14.35
N SER A 30 30.18 46.58 13.06
CA SER A 30 29.85 45.87 11.80
C SER A 30 30.75 46.34 10.63
N THR A 31 30.87 45.51 9.58
CA THR A 31 31.16 45.86 8.16
C THR A 31 32.56 46.35 7.71
N GLU A 32 32.75 46.20 6.38
CA GLU A 32 33.76 46.73 5.44
C GLU A 32 34.97 45.83 5.11
N GLY A 33 35.34 45.60 3.84
CA GLY A 33 34.73 46.06 2.58
C GLY A 33 35.36 45.44 1.31
N THR A 34 34.70 45.62 0.16
CA THR A 34 35.07 45.04 -1.15
C THR A 34 35.99 45.95 -1.98
N PRO A 35 36.99 45.41 -2.70
CA PRO A 35 37.53 46.01 -3.91
C PRO A 35 37.10 45.23 -5.17
N ALA A 36 36.67 45.95 -6.21
CA ALA A 36 36.30 45.36 -7.51
C ALA A 36 37.53 45.11 -8.40
N GLY A 37 37.49 44.05 -9.22
CA GLY A 37 38.53 43.67 -10.17
C GLY A 37 37.95 42.89 -11.36
N ASP A 38 38.17 43.44 -12.55
CA ASP A 38 37.44 43.21 -13.82
C ASP A 38 37.51 41.79 -14.45
N LEU A 39 36.41 41.42 -15.11
CA LEU A 39 36.31 40.76 -16.43
C LEU A 39 37.01 39.39 -16.71
N ILE A 40 36.23 38.31 -16.65
CA ILE A 40 36.15 37.29 -17.72
C ILE A 40 34.66 36.95 -17.95
N GLU A 41 34.17 37.13 -19.18
CA GLU A 41 32.88 36.57 -19.62
C GLU A 41 32.99 35.05 -19.75
N GLY A 42 32.59 34.34 -18.70
CA GLY A 42 32.24 32.93 -18.77
C GLY A 42 30.72 32.81 -18.86
N THR A 43 30.19 32.35 -19.99
CA THR A 43 28.79 31.96 -20.12
C THR A 43 28.42 31.02 -18.98
N PRO A 44 27.27 31.18 -18.29
CA PRO A 44 26.80 30.16 -17.38
C PRO A 44 26.63 28.87 -18.18
N MET A 45 27.43 27.85 -17.88
CA MET A 45 27.01 26.49 -18.19
C MET A 45 25.80 26.26 -17.29
N GLU A 46 24.63 26.12 -17.89
CA GLU A 46 23.49 25.56 -17.17
C GLU A 46 23.93 24.19 -16.62
N PRO A 47 23.55 23.83 -15.39
CA PRO A 47 23.81 22.48 -14.91
C PRO A 47 23.10 21.53 -15.86
N THR A 48 23.89 20.78 -16.64
CA THR A 48 23.37 19.68 -17.43
C THR A 48 22.81 18.65 -16.46
N THR A 49 21.49 18.65 -16.31
CA THR A 49 20.74 17.56 -15.67
C THR A 49 20.72 16.35 -16.61
N ASP A 50 21.92 15.89 -16.98
CA ASP A 50 22.19 14.53 -17.41
C ASP A 50 22.36 13.69 -16.14
N ASP A 51 21.36 13.75 -15.27
CA ASP A 51 21.22 12.88 -14.12
C ASP A 51 20.11 11.87 -14.44
N ASP A 52 20.36 11.10 -15.51
CA ASP A 52 19.66 9.84 -15.80
C ASP A 52 20.17 8.78 -14.80
N SER A 53 20.09 9.15 -13.51
CA SER A 53 20.23 8.24 -12.40
C SER A 53 19.02 7.33 -12.44
N SER A 54 19.18 6.23 -13.18
CA SER A 54 18.50 4.95 -12.95
C SER A 54 18.71 4.57 -11.48
N SER A 55 17.93 5.22 -10.62
CA SER A 55 17.96 5.07 -9.18
C SER A 55 17.46 3.66 -8.89
N GLU A 56 18.25 2.87 -8.16
CA GLU A 56 17.88 1.50 -7.84
C GLU A 56 16.48 1.50 -7.19
N PRO A 57 15.56 0.64 -7.63
CA PRO A 57 14.15 0.75 -7.28
C PRO A 57 13.95 0.51 -5.79
N THR A 58 13.43 1.52 -5.09
CA THR A 58 13.14 1.46 -3.66
C THR A 58 11.76 0.85 -3.40
N PRO A 59 11.50 0.27 -2.21
CA PRO A 59 10.18 -0.21 -1.81
C PRO A 59 9.06 0.82 -2.03
N LEU A 60 9.28 2.07 -1.63
CA LEU A 60 8.27 3.12 -1.76
C LEU A 60 8.00 3.53 -3.22
N SER A 61 9.02 3.57 -4.08
CA SER A 61 8.83 3.84 -5.51
C SER A 61 8.14 2.69 -6.23
N ALA A 62 8.48 1.44 -5.88
CA ALA A 62 7.85 0.26 -6.45
C ALA A 62 6.37 0.17 -6.05
N ALA A 63 6.04 0.41 -4.77
CA ALA A 63 4.67 0.41 -4.26
C ALA A 63 3.80 1.58 -4.79
N SER A 64 4.42 2.64 -5.31
CA SER A 64 3.72 3.80 -5.88
C SER A 64 3.56 3.73 -7.41
N SER A 65 3.94 2.62 -8.05
CA SER A 65 3.92 2.46 -9.51
C SER A 65 2.53 2.04 -10.00
N ASP A 66 1.90 2.90 -10.83
CA ASP A 66 0.46 2.89 -11.18
C ASP A 66 0.06 1.86 -12.25
N ASP A 67 0.98 0.99 -12.70
CA ASP A 67 0.83 0.19 -13.94
C ASP A 67 0.37 -1.26 -13.71
N SER A 68 0.27 -1.72 -12.46
CA SER A 68 0.09 -3.15 -12.13
C SER A 68 -1.23 -3.77 -12.62
N LEU A 69 -2.23 -2.97 -12.98
CA LEU A 69 -3.52 -3.43 -13.51
C LEU A 69 -3.76 -3.08 -14.99
N ALA A 70 -2.79 -2.45 -15.67
CA ALA A 70 -2.90 -2.10 -17.08
C ALA A 70 -2.59 -3.28 -18.02
N GLU A 71 -1.82 -4.25 -17.54
CA GLU A 71 -1.32 -5.42 -18.28
C GLU A 71 -2.00 -6.73 -17.83
N ALA A 72 -1.57 -7.86 -18.39
CA ALA A 72 -1.99 -9.17 -17.88
C ALA A 72 -1.30 -9.43 -16.54
N THR A 73 -2.10 -9.55 -15.47
CA THR A 73 -1.60 -9.58 -14.09
C THR A 73 -2.47 -10.48 -13.22
N GLU A 74 -1.86 -11.25 -12.32
CA GLU A 74 -2.53 -11.85 -11.16
C GLU A 74 -1.98 -11.21 -9.88
N ILE A 75 -2.86 -10.57 -9.10
CA ILE A 75 -2.59 -10.09 -7.75
C ILE A 75 -3.36 -10.99 -6.79
N ASP A 76 -2.64 -11.66 -5.89
CA ASP A 76 -3.21 -12.43 -4.79
C ASP A 76 -2.67 -11.85 -3.48
N GLY A 77 -3.54 -11.47 -2.55
CA GLY A 77 -3.11 -10.85 -1.31
C GLY A 77 -4.08 -11.01 -0.15
N THR A 78 -3.50 -11.12 1.03
CA THR A 78 -4.19 -11.25 2.31
C THR A 78 -3.92 -10.02 3.16
N TRP A 79 -4.97 -9.41 3.70
CA TRP A 79 -4.90 -8.26 4.60
C TRP A 79 -5.13 -8.68 6.06
N TYR A 80 -4.29 -8.20 6.96
CA TYR A 80 -4.37 -8.38 8.41
C TYR A 80 -4.78 -7.08 9.11
N ASN A 81 -5.78 -7.17 9.99
CA ASN A 81 -6.31 -6.05 10.76
C ASN A 81 -6.69 -6.49 12.18
N GLY A 82 -5.70 -6.53 13.07
CA GLY A 82 -5.86 -7.02 14.45
C GLY A 82 -6.14 -8.51 14.48
N THR A 83 -7.40 -8.90 14.71
CA THR A 83 -7.82 -10.31 14.69
C THR A 83 -8.51 -10.73 13.39
N GLU A 84 -8.76 -9.79 12.49
CA GLU A 84 -9.45 -10.04 11.22
C GLU A 84 -8.42 -10.34 10.11
N GLN A 85 -8.71 -11.35 9.28
CA GLN A 85 -7.92 -11.75 8.11
C GLN A 85 -8.87 -11.87 6.92
N THR A 86 -8.54 -11.20 5.80
CA THR A 86 -9.35 -11.26 4.56
C THR A 86 -8.46 -11.38 3.35
N ARG A 87 -8.91 -12.05 2.28
CA ARG A 87 -8.11 -12.30 1.07
C ARG A 87 -8.79 -11.76 -0.18
N GLY A 88 -8.05 -10.99 -0.97
CA GLY A 88 -8.42 -10.49 -2.28
C GLY A 88 -7.61 -11.18 -3.36
N VAL A 89 -8.25 -11.55 -4.47
CA VAL A 89 -7.55 -12.01 -5.68
C VAL A 89 -8.12 -11.24 -6.87
N THR A 90 -7.25 -10.68 -7.70
CA THR A 90 -7.59 -10.00 -8.96
C THR A 90 -6.78 -10.64 -10.08
N ARG A 91 -7.44 -11.18 -11.09
CA ARG A 91 -6.79 -11.75 -12.28
C ARG A 91 -7.28 -11.02 -13.52
N ASN A 92 -6.36 -10.46 -14.30
CA ASN A 92 -6.63 -9.70 -15.52
C ASN A 92 -6.02 -10.44 -16.72
N ASP A 93 -6.87 -10.96 -17.60
CA ASP A 93 -6.52 -11.60 -18.87
C ASP A 93 -6.90 -10.63 -20.00
N THR A 94 -5.95 -9.75 -20.32
CA THR A 94 -6.08 -8.72 -21.37
C THR A 94 -6.13 -9.32 -22.78
N SER A 95 -5.61 -10.54 -22.96
CA SER A 95 -5.65 -11.27 -24.23
C SER A 95 -7.06 -11.76 -24.61
N ASN A 96 -7.90 -12.06 -23.62
CA ASN A 96 -9.28 -12.54 -23.82
C ASN A 96 -10.35 -11.56 -23.31
N ASN A 97 -9.99 -10.33 -22.92
CA ASN A 97 -10.87 -9.34 -22.29
C ASN A 97 -11.61 -9.89 -21.07
N ARG A 98 -10.90 -10.58 -20.16
CA ARG A 98 -11.49 -11.26 -18.99
C ARG A 98 -10.87 -10.79 -17.68
N GLU A 99 -11.73 -10.57 -16.69
CA GLU A 99 -11.30 -10.29 -15.31
C GLU A 99 -11.96 -11.30 -14.37
N LEU A 100 -11.22 -11.83 -13.40
CA LEU A 100 -11.78 -12.60 -12.29
C LEU A 100 -11.31 -12.01 -10.97
N VAL A 101 -12.27 -11.49 -10.21
CA VAL A 101 -12.04 -10.91 -8.90
C VAL A 101 -12.69 -11.77 -7.83
N LYS A 102 -12.01 -12.03 -6.73
CA LYS A 102 -12.50 -12.80 -5.59
C LYS A 102 -12.21 -12.07 -4.29
N TYR A 103 -13.18 -12.09 -3.38
CA TYR A 103 -13.00 -11.67 -1.99
C TYR A 103 -13.40 -12.83 -1.09
N THR A 104 -12.53 -13.20 -0.14
CA THR A 104 -12.80 -14.20 0.89
C THR A 104 -12.71 -13.54 2.25
N ASP A 105 -13.80 -13.58 3.01
CA ASP A 105 -13.84 -13.05 4.38
C ASP A 105 -13.21 -14.01 5.41
N GLU A 106 -13.12 -13.55 6.66
CA GLU A 106 -12.60 -14.32 7.81
C GLU A 106 -13.32 -15.66 8.06
N SER A 107 -14.56 -15.82 7.57
CA SER A 107 -15.32 -17.07 7.69
C SER A 107 -14.97 -18.10 6.62
N GLY A 108 -14.13 -17.73 5.64
CA GLY A 108 -13.85 -18.51 4.44
C GLY A 108 -14.94 -18.38 3.38
N THR A 109 -15.84 -17.39 3.47
CA THR A 109 -16.90 -17.19 2.48
C THR A 109 -16.36 -16.39 1.29
N THR A 110 -16.24 -17.03 0.13
CA THR A 110 -15.74 -16.39 -1.10
C THR A 110 -16.88 -15.86 -1.97
N SER A 111 -16.94 -14.55 -2.17
CA SER A 111 -17.72 -13.91 -3.24
C SER A 111 -16.82 -13.67 -4.47
N ALA A 112 -17.37 -13.72 -5.68
CA ALA A 112 -16.59 -13.58 -6.91
C ALA A 112 -17.32 -12.74 -7.97
N MET A 113 -16.55 -11.98 -8.76
CA MET A 113 -16.99 -11.28 -9.95
C MET A 113 -16.18 -11.79 -11.14
N TYR A 114 -16.86 -12.13 -12.23
CA TYR A 114 -16.24 -12.49 -13.50
C TYR A 114 -16.75 -11.52 -14.57
N THR A 115 -15.82 -10.84 -15.24
CA THR A 115 -16.08 -9.85 -16.29
C THR A 115 -15.61 -10.41 -17.63
N THR A 116 -16.39 -10.17 -18.67
CA THR A 116 -16.02 -10.37 -20.08
C THR A 116 -16.27 -9.07 -20.87
N GLU A 117 -15.97 -9.05 -22.17
CA GLU A 117 -16.38 -7.94 -23.04
C GLU A 117 -17.91 -7.80 -23.21
N ASP A 118 -18.66 -8.90 -23.01
CA ASP A 118 -20.11 -8.96 -23.24
C ASP A 118 -20.95 -8.85 -21.96
N TYR A 119 -20.43 -9.28 -20.80
CA TYR A 119 -21.20 -9.34 -19.54
C TYR A 119 -20.34 -9.30 -18.28
N VAL A 120 -20.98 -9.00 -17.15
CA VAL A 120 -20.48 -9.22 -15.79
C VAL A 120 -21.37 -10.25 -15.10
N ALA A 121 -20.77 -11.21 -14.40
CA ALA A 121 -21.45 -12.17 -13.53
C ALA A 121 -20.89 -12.07 -12.11
N VAL A 122 -21.76 -11.95 -11.11
CA VAL A 122 -21.38 -11.75 -9.69
C VAL A 122 -22.02 -12.84 -8.85
N ARG A 123 -21.18 -13.67 -8.22
CA ARG A 123 -21.60 -14.71 -7.29
C ARG A 123 -21.51 -14.23 -5.85
N ASN A 124 -22.64 -14.30 -5.15
CA ASN A 124 -22.71 -14.10 -3.72
C ASN A 124 -22.16 -15.35 -2.99
N GLY A 125 -21.11 -15.19 -2.19
CA GLY A 125 -20.50 -16.30 -1.47
C GLY A 125 -21.40 -16.95 -0.41
N THR A 126 -22.29 -16.17 0.21
CA THR A 126 -23.16 -16.62 1.32
C THR A 126 -24.39 -17.38 0.83
N THR A 127 -25.05 -16.92 -0.23
CA THR A 127 -26.27 -17.56 -0.76
C THR A 127 -25.97 -18.52 -1.91
N GLY A 128 -24.87 -18.30 -2.63
CA GLY A 128 -24.55 -19.00 -3.88
C GLY A 128 -25.27 -18.46 -5.11
N ASP A 129 -26.14 -17.46 -4.96
CA ASP A 129 -26.84 -16.82 -6.09
C ASP A 129 -25.85 -16.10 -7.02
N VAL A 130 -26.19 -16.05 -8.31
CA VAL A 130 -25.42 -15.36 -9.35
C VAL A 130 -26.29 -14.27 -9.97
N GLU A 131 -25.78 -13.04 -9.99
CA GLU A 131 -26.40 -11.88 -10.65
C GLU A 131 -25.64 -11.55 -11.94
N TYR A 132 -26.38 -11.24 -13.01
CA TYR A 132 -25.82 -10.91 -14.31
C TYR A 132 -26.15 -9.46 -14.72
N GLY A 133 -25.25 -8.86 -15.49
CA GLY A 133 -25.40 -7.51 -16.04
C GLY A 133 -24.52 -7.30 -17.26
N GLY A 134 -24.75 -6.20 -17.99
CA GLY A 134 -23.87 -5.80 -19.09
C GLY A 134 -22.51 -5.29 -18.60
N PRO A 135 -21.54 -5.08 -19.50
CA PRO A 135 -20.17 -4.71 -19.15
C PRO A 135 -20.08 -3.34 -18.45
N ASP A 136 -20.95 -2.40 -18.81
CA ASP A 136 -21.06 -1.07 -18.19
C ASP A 136 -21.88 -1.05 -16.87
N SER A 137 -22.27 -2.21 -16.33
CA SER A 137 -23.13 -2.27 -15.14
C SER A 137 -22.35 -2.16 -13.82
N PHE A 138 -22.98 -1.57 -12.81
CA PHE A 138 -22.37 -1.36 -11.48
C PHE A 138 -22.47 -2.59 -10.55
N ILE A 139 -22.96 -3.73 -11.02
CA ILE A 139 -23.02 -4.95 -10.21
C ILE A 139 -21.61 -5.38 -9.81
N GLY A 140 -21.43 -5.90 -8.60
CA GLY A 140 -20.10 -6.31 -8.13
C GLY A 140 -19.09 -5.17 -7.93
N SER A 141 -19.40 -3.91 -8.22
CA SER A 141 -18.46 -2.78 -8.03
C SER A 141 -17.87 -2.68 -6.62
N GLY A 142 -18.68 -2.90 -5.59
CA GLY A 142 -18.22 -2.98 -4.20
C GLY A 142 -17.36 -4.21 -3.89
N LEU A 143 -17.60 -5.33 -4.58
CA LEU A 143 -16.77 -6.54 -4.51
C LEU A 143 -15.43 -6.32 -5.21
N ARG A 144 -15.42 -5.68 -6.40
CA ARG A 144 -14.21 -5.29 -7.12
C ARG A 144 -13.34 -4.36 -6.29
N PHE A 145 -13.94 -3.31 -5.71
CA PHE A 145 -13.23 -2.39 -4.83
C PHE A 145 -12.71 -3.09 -3.57
N GLY A 146 -13.54 -3.90 -2.89
CA GLY A 146 -13.14 -4.61 -1.67
C GLY A 146 -12.01 -5.60 -1.91
N ALA A 147 -12.14 -6.48 -2.91
CA ALA A 147 -11.10 -7.43 -3.27
C ALA A 147 -9.82 -6.76 -3.76
N GLY A 148 -9.93 -5.76 -4.65
CA GLY A 148 -8.79 -5.02 -5.16
C GLY A 148 -8.03 -4.30 -4.04
N PHE A 149 -8.76 -3.61 -3.14
CA PHE A 149 -8.19 -3.00 -1.94
C PHE A 149 -7.52 -4.05 -1.05
N THR A 150 -8.19 -5.17 -0.71
CA THR A 150 -7.61 -6.23 0.14
C THR A 150 -6.35 -6.83 -0.47
N ALA A 151 -6.34 -7.09 -1.78
CA ALA A 151 -5.20 -7.70 -2.48
C ALA A 151 -3.94 -6.80 -2.47
N ILE A 152 -4.12 -5.47 -2.47
CA ILE A 152 -3.01 -4.49 -2.45
C ILE A 152 -2.82 -3.79 -1.10
N ALA A 153 -3.67 -4.08 -0.10
CA ALA A 153 -3.64 -3.40 1.20
C ALA A 153 -2.27 -3.46 1.92
N PRO A 154 -1.47 -4.54 1.81
CA PRO A 154 -0.12 -4.59 2.35
C PRO A 154 0.80 -3.47 1.81
N LEU A 155 0.59 -3.00 0.58
CA LEU A 155 1.39 -1.92 -0.02
C LEU A 155 1.25 -0.57 0.73
N PHE A 156 0.13 -0.32 1.41
CA PHE A 156 -0.01 0.88 2.25
C PHE A 156 0.94 0.85 3.46
N TYR A 157 1.34 -0.33 3.93
CA TYR A 157 2.27 -0.49 5.05
C TYR A 157 3.75 -0.37 4.62
N VAL A 158 4.07 -0.37 3.33
CA VAL A 158 5.44 -0.17 2.82
C VAL A 158 6.02 1.17 3.27
N GLY A 159 5.20 2.22 3.42
CA GLY A 159 5.63 3.52 3.97
C GLY A 159 5.67 3.59 5.51
N VAL A 160 5.09 2.60 6.20
CA VAL A 160 4.95 2.54 7.67
C VAL A 160 6.18 1.89 8.32
N VAL A 161 6.88 1.01 7.61
CA VAL A 161 8.04 0.27 8.11
C VAL A 161 9.36 0.81 7.51
N GLU A 162 10.47 0.59 8.20
CA GLU A 162 11.81 1.02 7.76
C GLU A 162 12.50 -0.12 7.00
N TRP A 163 12.98 0.13 5.79
CA TRP A 163 13.51 -0.92 4.90
C TRP A 163 15.03 -0.88 4.78
N GLU A 164 15.67 -2.03 4.98
CA GLU A 164 17.09 -2.25 4.69
C GLU A 164 17.24 -3.29 3.57
N GLN A 165 18.13 -3.02 2.60
CA GLN A 165 18.41 -4.00 1.54
C GLN A 165 19.18 -5.19 2.12
N SER A 166 18.56 -6.37 2.19
CA SER A 166 19.18 -7.56 2.77
C SER A 166 19.96 -8.39 1.75
N GLY A 167 19.55 -8.37 0.48
CA GLY A 167 20.25 -9.12 -0.56
C GLY A 167 19.57 -9.10 -1.93
N THR A 168 19.74 -10.20 -2.67
CA THR A 168 19.11 -10.45 -3.97
C THR A 168 18.65 -11.89 -4.06
N THR A 169 17.60 -12.12 -4.86
CA THR A 169 17.01 -13.43 -5.15
C THR A 169 16.85 -13.62 -6.67
N THR A 170 16.18 -14.68 -7.10
CA THR A 170 15.87 -14.94 -8.51
C THR A 170 14.40 -15.21 -8.69
N VAL A 171 13.77 -14.41 -9.55
CA VAL A 171 12.35 -14.46 -9.93
C VAL A 171 12.29 -14.64 -11.44
N ASP A 172 11.58 -15.66 -11.92
CA ASP A 172 11.42 -15.99 -13.35
C ASP A 172 12.73 -16.14 -14.17
N GLY A 173 13.86 -16.33 -13.48
CA GLY A 173 15.21 -16.41 -14.07
C GLY A 173 15.98 -15.09 -14.10
N GLU A 174 15.36 -13.98 -13.69
CA GLU A 174 15.97 -12.66 -13.54
C GLU A 174 16.34 -12.37 -12.08
N GLN A 175 17.23 -11.39 -11.87
CA GLN A 175 17.66 -11.00 -10.52
C GLN A 175 16.68 -10.00 -9.92
N ALA A 176 16.16 -10.30 -8.73
CA ALA A 176 15.35 -9.39 -7.94
C ALA A 176 16.12 -8.94 -6.68
N VAL A 177 15.83 -7.74 -6.19
CA VAL A 177 16.37 -7.18 -4.94
C VAL A 177 15.44 -7.55 -3.79
N VAL A 178 16.00 -7.92 -2.64
CA VAL A 178 15.24 -8.18 -1.41
C VAL A 178 15.54 -7.08 -0.40
N TYR A 179 14.49 -6.49 0.14
CA TYR A 179 14.55 -5.60 1.31
C TYR A 179 13.81 -6.26 2.46
N GLU A 180 14.37 -6.12 3.66
CA GLU A 180 13.79 -6.60 4.91
C GLU A 180 13.47 -5.42 5.83
N SER A 181 12.52 -5.63 6.75
CA SER A 181 12.20 -4.69 7.82
C SER A 181 12.05 -5.40 9.15
N SER A 182 12.55 -4.76 10.21
CA SER A 182 12.37 -5.20 11.60
C SER A 182 11.91 -4.07 12.54
N SER A 183 11.51 -2.92 11.98
CA SER A 183 11.14 -1.73 12.74
C SER A 183 10.20 -0.79 11.98
N LEU A 184 9.43 0.00 12.73
CA LEU A 184 8.57 1.05 12.17
C LEU A 184 9.41 2.25 11.70
N ASN A 185 8.94 2.93 10.66
CA ASN A 185 9.47 4.22 10.24
C ASN A 185 8.95 5.34 11.17
N GLU A 186 9.66 5.55 12.29
CA GLU A 186 9.32 6.58 13.29
C GLU A 186 9.19 7.98 12.68
N THR A 187 9.93 8.27 11.60
CA THR A 187 9.89 9.58 10.92
C THR A 187 8.58 9.76 10.17
N THR A 188 8.15 8.78 9.38
CA THR A 188 6.85 8.82 8.69
C THR A 188 5.72 8.93 9.70
N LEU A 189 5.74 8.12 10.76
CA LEU A 189 4.68 8.09 11.76
C LEU A 189 4.59 9.37 12.60
N SER A 190 5.73 9.94 13.01
CA SER A 190 5.76 11.20 13.78
C SER A 190 5.26 12.40 12.97
N ASN A 191 5.52 12.41 11.66
CA ASN A 191 5.10 13.48 10.75
C ASN A 191 3.62 13.36 10.33
N ASN A 192 3.03 12.16 10.39
CA ASN A 192 1.67 11.89 9.92
C ASN A 192 0.71 11.56 11.07
N GLN A 193 0.52 12.51 11.99
CA GLN A 193 -0.34 12.38 13.18
C GLN A 193 -1.85 12.15 12.89
N ASN A 194 -2.24 12.08 11.62
CA ASN A 194 -3.60 11.76 11.17
C ASN A 194 -3.72 10.35 10.55
N LEU A 195 -2.64 9.57 10.46
CA LEU A 195 -2.72 8.17 10.06
C LEU A 195 -3.24 7.33 11.22
N ASP A 196 -4.48 6.87 11.08
CA ASP A 196 -5.03 5.80 11.90
C ASP A 196 -4.71 4.47 11.23
N LEU A 197 -3.81 3.69 11.83
CA LEU A 197 -3.40 2.36 11.37
C LEU A 197 -4.13 1.23 12.11
N GLY A 198 -5.09 1.55 12.97
CA GLY A 198 -5.80 0.57 13.81
C GLY A 198 -5.00 0.05 15.02
N PHE A 199 -3.75 0.49 15.21
CA PHE A 199 -2.91 0.17 16.37
C PHE A 199 -2.17 1.40 16.92
N GLU A 200 -1.86 1.38 18.23
CA GLU A 200 -1.02 2.37 18.89
C GLU A 200 0.47 1.97 18.77
N GLN A 201 1.34 2.90 18.36
CA GLN A 201 2.78 2.61 18.16
C GLN A 201 3.46 2.09 19.43
N SER A 202 3.03 2.54 20.62
CA SER A 202 3.54 2.07 21.91
C SER A 202 3.11 0.66 22.29
N GLU A 203 2.19 0.05 21.53
CA GLU A 203 1.69 -1.32 21.75
C GLU A 203 2.27 -2.34 20.77
N VAL A 204 3.13 -1.91 19.84
CA VAL A 204 3.83 -2.78 18.89
C VAL A 204 4.92 -3.58 19.59
N GLN A 205 4.97 -4.87 19.30
CA GLN A 205 5.81 -5.88 19.94
C GLN A 205 6.91 -6.37 18.99
N SER A 206 6.58 -6.52 17.71
CA SER A 206 7.53 -6.80 16.63
C SER A 206 7.00 -6.27 15.30
N VAL A 207 7.92 -6.02 14.39
CA VAL A 207 7.69 -5.81 12.96
C VAL A 207 8.53 -6.86 12.24
N ASP A 208 7.94 -7.56 11.29
CA ASP A 208 8.63 -8.41 10.33
C ASP A 208 8.17 -7.99 8.94
N GLY A 209 9.10 -7.79 8.00
CA GLY A 209 8.75 -7.37 6.65
C GLY A 209 9.75 -7.84 5.62
N GLU A 210 9.26 -8.28 4.47
CA GLU A 210 10.05 -8.64 3.30
C GLU A 210 9.37 -8.02 2.07
N ILE A 211 10.15 -7.46 1.16
CA ILE A 211 9.66 -7.03 -0.16
C ILE A 211 10.68 -7.39 -1.24
N VAL A 212 10.21 -8.08 -2.27
CA VAL A 212 11.00 -8.53 -3.41
C VAL A 212 10.64 -7.66 -4.62
N ILE A 213 11.65 -6.97 -5.15
CA ILE A 213 11.51 -6.03 -6.26
C ILE A 213 12.27 -6.57 -7.47
N ARG A 214 11.56 -6.77 -8.57
CA ARG A 214 12.09 -7.25 -9.86
C ARG A 214 13.05 -6.23 -10.48
N SER A 215 13.89 -6.66 -11.42
CA SER A 215 14.90 -5.82 -12.09
C SER A 215 14.33 -4.64 -12.90
N ASP A 216 13.04 -4.67 -13.24
CA ASP A 216 12.29 -3.59 -13.89
C ASP A 216 11.69 -2.57 -12.89
N GLY A 217 11.84 -2.81 -11.58
CA GLY A 217 11.30 -1.99 -10.51
C GLY A 217 9.89 -2.37 -10.03
N ARG A 218 9.28 -3.42 -10.58
CA ARG A 218 7.97 -3.92 -10.13
C ARG A 218 8.08 -4.78 -8.88
N ILE A 219 7.03 -4.83 -8.07
CA ILE A 219 6.97 -5.69 -6.87
C ILE A 219 6.59 -7.09 -7.29
N ASP A 220 7.43 -8.07 -7.00
CA ASP A 220 7.07 -9.49 -7.12
C ASP A 220 6.20 -9.93 -5.93
N SER A 221 6.67 -9.62 -4.72
CA SER A 221 5.99 -9.99 -3.48
C SER A 221 6.32 -9.01 -2.35
N VAL A 222 5.38 -8.87 -1.42
CA VAL A 222 5.52 -8.14 -0.16
C VAL A 222 4.85 -8.93 0.96
N THR A 223 5.50 -8.99 2.12
CA THR A 223 4.94 -9.47 3.38
C THR A 223 5.28 -8.44 4.44
N ILE A 224 4.29 -8.02 5.23
CA ILE A 224 4.48 -7.11 6.37
C ILE A 224 3.60 -7.57 7.52
N GLU A 225 4.20 -7.93 8.65
CA GLU A 225 3.50 -8.34 9.87
C GLU A 225 3.92 -7.43 11.03
N ILE A 226 2.97 -6.60 11.48
CA ILE A 226 3.13 -5.72 12.65
C ILE A 226 2.31 -6.33 13.80
N GLU A 227 2.99 -6.96 14.75
CA GLU A 227 2.39 -7.55 15.94
C GLU A 227 2.16 -6.47 17.01
N ALA A 228 0.90 -6.24 17.39
CA ALA A 228 0.51 -5.29 18.43
C ALA A 228 -0.41 -5.92 19.46
N ALA A 229 -0.73 -5.21 20.55
CA ALA A 229 -1.65 -5.70 21.58
C ALA A 229 -3.05 -6.07 21.08
N GLY A 230 -3.50 -5.48 19.95
CA GLY A 230 -4.76 -5.78 19.28
C GLY A 230 -4.73 -6.97 18.30
N GLY A 231 -3.55 -7.53 18.01
CA GLY A 231 -3.32 -8.56 16.99
C GLY A 231 -2.34 -8.12 15.90
N THR A 232 -2.45 -8.73 14.72
CA THR A 232 -1.52 -8.56 13.59
C THR A 232 -2.07 -7.54 12.58
N TYR A 233 -1.21 -6.64 12.09
CA TYR A 233 -1.57 -5.63 11.10
C TYR A 233 -0.58 -5.67 9.92
N GLY A 234 -1.07 -5.41 8.72
CA GLY A 234 -0.28 -5.52 7.49
C GLY A 234 -0.87 -6.56 6.54
N GLY A 235 -0.05 -7.47 6.03
CA GLY A 235 -0.48 -8.56 5.17
C GLY A 235 0.57 -9.04 4.17
N GLU A 236 0.15 -9.90 3.26
CA GLU A 236 0.96 -10.50 2.19
C GLU A 236 0.33 -10.18 0.82
N THR A 237 1.14 -9.88 -0.19
CA THR A 237 0.72 -9.74 -1.59
C THR A 237 1.77 -10.36 -2.50
N SER A 238 1.35 -11.19 -3.46
CA SER A 238 2.16 -11.62 -4.60
C SER A 238 1.57 -11.11 -5.90
N ILE A 239 2.42 -10.71 -6.84
CA ILE A 239 2.04 -10.17 -8.15
C ILE A 239 2.77 -10.91 -9.27
N GLU A 240 2.02 -11.64 -10.09
CA GLU A 240 2.51 -12.26 -11.33
C GLU A 240 2.21 -11.32 -12.51
N TYR A 241 3.23 -10.95 -13.29
CA TYR A 241 3.11 -10.14 -14.51
C TYR A 241 3.50 -11.00 -15.73
N ASP A 242 2.54 -11.61 -16.43
CA ASP A 242 2.76 -12.38 -17.66
C ASP A 242 1.41 -12.86 -18.25
N ASP A 243 1.42 -13.80 -19.22
CA ASP A 243 0.24 -14.41 -19.86
C ASP A 243 -0.73 -15.13 -18.88
N ILE A 244 -1.53 -14.35 -18.13
CA ILE A 244 -2.64 -14.85 -17.31
C ILE A 244 -3.80 -15.29 -18.23
N THR A 245 -4.23 -16.54 -18.10
CA THR A 245 -5.47 -17.03 -18.71
C THR A 245 -6.57 -17.13 -17.65
N VAL A 246 -7.68 -16.41 -17.82
CA VAL A 246 -8.86 -16.51 -16.95
C VAL A 246 -9.89 -17.45 -17.61
N PRO A 247 -10.05 -18.70 -17.11
CA PRO A 247 -11.12 -19.57 -17.57
C PRO A 247 -12.48 -19.08 -17.04
N GLN A 248 -13.53 -19.34 -17.81
CA GLN A 248 -14.90 -19.17 -17.35
C GLN A 248 -15.13 -20.02 -16.07
N PRO A 249 -15.60 -19.43 -14.97
CA PRO A 249 -15.90 -20.18 -13.76
C PRO A 249 -17.08 -21.16 -13.93
N ASP A 250 -17.07 -22.24 -13.16
CA ASP A 250 -18.09 -23.30 -13.16
C ASP A 250 -19.49 -22.85 -12.72
N TRP A 251 -19.56 -21.72 -12.01
CA TRP A 251 -20.80 -21.08 -11.57
C TRP A 251 -21.38 -20.08 -12.58
N VAL A 252 -20.71 -19.83 -13.72
CA VAL A 252 -21.20 -18.93 -14.78
C VAL A 252 -21.91 -19.75 -15.86
N ASP A 253 -23.24 -19.63 -15.94
CA ASP A 253 -24.02 -20.02 -17.11
C ASP A 253 -24.16 -18.82 -18.07
N GLU A 254 -23.59 -18.91 -19.28
CA GLU A 254 -23.67 -17.81 -20.25
C GLU A 254 -25.07 -17.66 -20.89
N SER A 255 -25.95 -18.65 -20.73
CA SER A 255 -27.33 -18.58 -21.26
C SER A 255 -28.27 -17.71 -20.42
N GLU A 256 -27.83 -17.30 -19.23
CA GLU A 256 -28.51 -16.32 -18.36
C GLU A 256 -27.94 -14.89 -18.50
N ALA A 257 -26.88 -14.70 -19.29
CA ALA A 257 -26.30 -13.39 -19.60
C ALA A 257 -27.21 -12.55 -20.55
N PRO A 258 -27.16 -11.20 -20.46
CA PRO A 258 -28.08 -10.29 -21.16
C PRO A 258 -27.85 -10.09 -22.67
#